data_AF-A0AAW4WUV9-F1
#
_entry.id   AF-A0AAW4WUV9-F1
#
_cell.length_a   1.000
_cell.length_b   1.000
_cell.length_c   1.000
_cell.angle_alpha   90.00
_cell.angle_beta   90.00
_cell.angle_gamma   90.00
#
_symmetry.space_group_name_H-M   'P 1'
#
loop_
_entity.id
_entity.type
_entity.pdbx_description
1 polymer ?
#
loop_
_entity_poly.entity_id
_entity_poly.type
_entity_poly.pdbx_seq_one_letter_code
_entity_poly.pdbx_strand_id
1 'polypeptide(L)'
;DFMPEDTKAGMIQAYLDKYTGETVCSKQLYKEALNHTLDEPKQWEIREINEIMNQCITGWRYFPNPRMFSEYGRQKGWERENPATDSGNPSEKTMDGFVEVT
;
A
#
# COMPACT_ATOMS: atom_id res chain seq x y z
N ASP A 1 -14.00 6.34 -21.77
CA ASP A 1 -12.71 5.65 -21.84
C ASP A 1 -12.57 4.89 -20.54
N PHE A 2 -12.57 3.56 -20.59
CA PHE A 2 -12.60 2.72 -19.39
C PHE A 2 -11.20 2.16 -19.24
N MET A 3 -10.39 2.73 -18.34
CA MET A 3 -8.99 2.33 -18.23
C MET A 3 -8.91 0.99 -17.48
N PRO A 4 -7.95 0.12 -17.83
CA PRO A 4 -7.68 -1.09 -17.06
C PRO A 4 -7.34 -0.77 -15.59
N GLU A 5 -6.82 0.43 -15.32
CA GLU A 5 -6.56 0.96 -13.98
C GLU A 5 -7.84 1.13 -13.16
N ASP A 6 -8.92 1.66 -13.75
CA ASP A 6 -10.23 1.81 -13.09
C ASP A 6 -10.81 0.44 -12.69
N THR A 7 -10.57 -0.57 -13.53
CA THR A 7 -11.04 -1.94 -13.27
C THR A 7 -10.31 -2.56 -12.09
N LYS A 8 -8.97 -2.43 -12.04
CA LYS A 8 -8.15 -2.95 -10.94
C LYS A 8 -8.39 -2.21 -9.64
N ALA A 9 -8.53 -0.88 -9.69
CA ALA A 9 -8.88 -0.06 -8.54
C ALA A 9 -10.21 -0.49 -7.92
N GLY A 10 -11.24 -0.72 -8.75
CA GLY A 10 -12.53 -1.24 -8.27
C GLY A 10 -12.43 -2.61 -7.61
N MET A 11 -11.64 -3.53 -8.19
CA MET A 11 -11.40 -4.86 -7.61
C MET A 11 -10.68 -4.79 -6.26
N ILE A 12 -9.61 -3.99 -6.18
CA ILE A 12 -8.86 -3.77 -4.94
C ILE A 12 -9.75 -3.13 -3.87
N GLN A 13 -10.52 -2.11 -4.24
CA GLN A 13 -11.44 -1.46 -3.31
C GLN A 13 -12.52 -2.42 -2.79
N ALA A 14 -13.14 -3.22 -3.66
CA ALA A 14 -14.15 -4.19 -3.25
C ALA A 14 -13.59 -5.29 -2.33
N TYR A 15 -12.33 -5.68 -2.51
CA TYR A 15 -11.64 -6.58 -1.59
C TYR A 15 -11.43 -5.92 -0.23
N LEU A 16 -10.89 -4.69 -0.22
CA LEU A 16 -10.60 -3.95 1.01
C LEU A 16 -11.84 -3.60 1.83
N ASP A 17 -12.97 -3.34 1.17
CA ASP A 17 -14.26 -3.09 1.84
C ASP A 17 -14.73 -4.29 2.67
N LYS A 18 -14.49 -5.49 2.16
CA LYS A 18 -14.81 -6.77 2.83
C LYS A 18 -13.69 -7.24 3.77
N TYR A 19 -12.51 -6.65 3.65
CA TYR A 19 -11.34 -7.06 4.42
C TYR A 19 -11.44 -6.56 5.86
N THR A 20 -11.36 -7.49 6.81
CA THR A 20 -11.44 -7.21 8.24
C THR A 20 -10.08 -6.99 8.89
N GLY A 21 -8.99 -7.33 8.21
CA GLY A 21 -7.65 -7.09 8.72
C GLY A 21 -7.26 -5.61 8.68
N GLU A 22 -6.27 -5.26 9.50
CA GLU A 22 -5.77 -3.89 9.61
C GLU A 22 -4.59 -3.61 8.69
N THR A 23 -3.99 -4.64 8.09
CA THR A 23 -2.80 -4.49 7.24
C THR A 23 -2.90 -5.35 5.99
N VAL A 24 -2.49 -4.81 4.86
CA VAL A 24 -2.43 -5.51 3.56
C VAL A 24 -1.09 -5.26 2.88
N CYS A 25 -0.69 -6.14 1.97
CA CYS A 25 0.52 -5.96 1.18
C CYS A 25 0.27 -6.11 -0.32
N SER A 26 1.20 -5.63 -1.15
CA SER A 26 1.04 -5.66 -2.61
C SER A 26 0.84 -7.07 -3.16
N LYS A 27 1.56 -8.07 -2.62
CA LYS A 27 1.37 -9.47 -3.04
C LYS A 27 -0.01 -10.02 -2.68
N GLN A 28 -0.54 -9.64 -1.52
CA GLN A 28 -1.88 -10.03 -1.08
C GLN A 28 -2.95 -9.46 -2.01
N LEU A 29 -2.88 -8.16 -2.30
CA LEU A 29 -3.81 -7.50 -3.22
C LEU A 29 -3.74 -8.08 -4.63
N TYR A 30 -2.54 -8.40 -5.11
CA TYR A 30 -2.38 -9.06 -6.40
C TYR A 30 -3.08 -10.43 -6.44
N LYS A 31 -2.87 -11.26 -5.42
CA LYS A 31 -3.39 -12.63 -5.41
C LYS A 31 -4.89 -12.69 -5.08
N GLU A 32 -5.32 -11.97 -4.06
CA GLU A 32 -6.68 -12.05 -3.54
C GLU A 32 -7.62 -11.06 -4.22
N ALA A 33 -7.20 -9.79 -4.39
CA ALA A 33 -8.07 -8.78 -4.98
C ALA A 33 -8.14 -8.91 -6.51
N LEU A 34 -6.98 -9.09 -7.16
CA LEU A 34 -6.90 -9.25 -8.61
C LEU A 34 -7.02 -10.72 -9.08
N ASN A 35 -7.27 -11.66 -8.16
CA ASN A 35 -7.51 -13.09 -8.46
C ASN A 35 -6.32 -13.83 -9.11
N HIS A 36 -5.08 -13.32 -8.97
CA HIS A 36 -3.86 -13.97 -9.48
C HIS A 36 -3.25 -14.97 -8.47
N THR A 37 -4.02 -15.94 -7.99
CA THR A 37 -3.63 -16.81 -6.87
C THR A 37 -2.37 -17.67 -7.14
N LEU A 38 -2.15 -18.04 -8.39
CA LEU A 38 -1.08 -18.95 -8.82
C LEU A 38 0.19 -18.24 -9.30
N ASP A 39 0.13 -16.96 -9.61
CA ASP A 39 1.25 -16.21 -10.20
C ASP A 39 2.01 -15.41 -9.15
N GLU A 40 3.33 -15.26 -9.35
CA GLU A 40 4.11 -14.28 -8.62
C GLU A 40 4.03 -12.91 -9.31
N PRO A 41 3.68 -11.85 -8.56
CA PRO A 41 3.55 -10.52 -9.14
C PRO A 41 4.90 -10.01 -9.66
N LYS A 42 4.90 -9.50 -10.88
CA LYS A 42 6.07 -8.82 -11.47
C LYS A 42 6.26 -7.45 -10.84
N GLN A 43 7.48 -6.93 -10.93
CA GLN A 43 7.82 -5.61 -10.36
C GLN A 43 6.93 -4.47 -10.88
N TRP A 44 6.53 -4.51 -12.15
CA TRP A 44 5.64 -3.49 -12.71
C TRP A 44 4.20 -3.61 -12.17
N GLU A 45 3.71 -4.83 -11.91
CA GLU A 45 2.38 -5.06 -11.29
C GLU A 45 2.38 -4.56 -9.84
N ILE A 46 3.48 -4.78 -9.12
CA ILE A 46 3.65 -4.22 -7.78
C ILE A 46 3.63 -2.69 -7.81
N ARG A 47 4.27 -2.06 -8.80
CA ARG A 47 4.24 -0.59 -8.97
C ARG A 47 2.83 -0.09 -9.29
N GLU A 48 2.10 -0.80 -10.13
CA GLU A 48 0.72 -0.45 -10.49
C GLU A 48 -0.22 -0.55 -9.28
N ILE A 49 -0.14 -1.63 -8.50
CA ILE A 49 -0.89 -1.75 -7.24
C ILE A 49 -0.50 -0.63 -6.27
N ASN A 50 0.78 -0.27 -6.23
CA ASN A 50 1.23 0.82 -5.37
C ASN A 50 0.60 2.16 -5.78
N GLU A 51 0.55 2.45 -7.08
CA GLU A 51 -0.07 3.65 -7.60
C GLU A 51 -1.57 3.67 -7.31
N ILE A 52 -2.29 2.58 -7.59
CA ILE A 52 -3.73 2.43 -7.30
C ILE A 52 -4.02 2.63 -5.81
N MET A 53 -3.25 1.99 -4.93
CA MET A 53 -3.45 2.12 -3.49
C MET A 53 -3.20 3.54 -2.98
N ASN A 54 -2.27 4.28 -3.57
CA ASN A 54 -1.95 5.64 -3.14
C ASN A 54 -2.82 6.71 -3.81
N GLN A 55 -3.38 6.45 -4.99
CA GLN A 55 -4.15 7.43 -5.77
C GLN A 55 -5.67 7.17 -5.73
N CYS A 56 -6.10 5.92 -5.75
CA CYS A 56 -7.52 5.54 -5.87
C CYS A 56 -8.13 5.08 -4.53
N ILE A 57 -7.31 4.53 -3.63
CA ILE A 57 -7.78 3.97 -2.36
C ILE A 57 -7.55 4.97 -1.22
N THR A 58 -8.60 5.24 -0.46
CA THR A 58 -8.56 6.13 0.71
C THR A 58 -8.76 5.33 2.00
N GLY A 59 -8.31 5.89 3.14
CA GLY A 59 -8.40 5.20 4.44
C GLY A 59 -7.36 4.09 4.65
N TRP A 60 -6.33 4.05 3.82
CA TRP A 60 -5.18 3.15 3.93
C TRP A 60 -3.88 3.95 3.84
N ARG A 61 -3.03 3.80 4.84
CA ARG A 61 -1.74 4.48 4.94
C ARG A 61 -0.61 3.57 4.52
N TYR A 62 0.21 4.01 3.58
CA TYR A 62 1.44 3.31 3.22
C TYR A 62 2.46 3.37 4.35
N PHE A 63 3.07 2.22 4.69
CA PHE A 63 4.17 2.17 5.64
C PHE A 63 5.50 1.84 4.94
N PRO A 64 6.58 2.62 5.20
CA PRO A 64 7.87 2.37 4.57
C PRO A 64 8.61 1.17 5.16
N ASN A 65 8.25 0.73 6.36
CA ASN A 65 8.96 -0.29 7.12
C ASN A 65 8.45 -1.70 6.77
N PRO A 66 9.23 -2.59 6.13
CA PRO A 66 8.74 -3.90 5.72
C PRO A 66 8.28 -4.74 6.93
N ARG A 67 7.05 -5.22 6.89
CA ARG A 67 6.45 -6.11 7.90
C ARG A 67 6.42 -7.55 7.40
N MET A 68 6.30 -8.50 8.31
CA MET A 68 6.20 -9.92 7.98
C MET A 68 4.74 -10.32 7.80
N PHE A 69 4.40 -10.79 6.60
CA PHE A 69 3.08 -11.35 6.28
C PHE A 69 3.19 -12.86 6.21
N SER A 70 2.35 -13.59 6.95
CA SER A 70 2.47 -15.05 7.11
C SER A 70 2.53 -15.81 5.78
N GLU A 71 1.73 -15.42 4.79
CA GLU A 71 1.66 -16.10 3.48
C GLU A 71 2.50 -15.43 2.39
N TYR A 72 2.94 -14.19 2.60
CA TYR A 72 3.58 -13.38 1.56
C TYR A 72 5.01 -12.94 1.88
N GLY A 73 5.52 -13.31 3.06
CA GLY A 73 6.86 -12.99 3.52
C GLY A 73 7.02 -11.52 3.92
N ARG A 74 8.29 -11.09 4.05
CA ARG A 74 8.65 -9.74 4.48
C ARG A 74 8.53 -8.74 3.33
N GLN A 75 7.62 -7.77 3.45
CA GLN A 75 7.41 -6.73 2.44
C GLN A 75 6.76 -5.47 3.01
N LYS A 76 6.74 -4.40 2.20
CA LYS A 76 6.01 -3.17 2.52
C LYS A 76 4.52 -3.35 2.17
N GLY A 77 3.69 -2.48 2.72
CA GLY A 77 2.25 -2.56 2.53
C GLY A 77 1.54 -1.33 3.06
N TRP A 78 0.25 -1.50 3.29
CA TRP A 78 -0.63 -0.47 3.80
C TRP A 78 -1.29 -0.94 5.08
N GLU A 79 -1.51 -0.01 5.99
CA GLU A 79 -2.29 -0.21 7.19
C GLU A 79 -3.54 0.65 7.15
N ARG A 80 -4.63 0.15 7.74
CA ARG A 80 -5.90 0.85 7.78
C ARG A 80 -5.73 2.10 8.63
N GLU A 81 -6.20 3.23 8.11
CA GLU A 81 -6.11 4.49 8.82
C GLU A 81 -7.16 4.48 9.95
N ASN A 82 -6.75 4.07 11.16
CA ASN A 82 -7.62 4.13 12.32
C ASN A 82 -7.74 5.59 12.78
N PRO A 83 -8.97 6.11 13.01
CA PRO A 83 -9.18 7.47 13.49
C PRO A 83 -8.64 7.71 14.93
N ALA A 84 -8.12 6.67 15.60
CA ALA A 84 -7.64 6.73 16.98
C ALA A 84 -6.11 6.77 17.12
N THR A 85 -5.34 6.61 16.04
CA THR A 85 -3.87 6.61 16.13
C THR A 85 -3.28 7.58 15.12
N ASP A 86 -3.30 8.85 15.52
CA ASP A 86 -2.21 9.79 15.28
C ASP A 86 -0.92 9.19 15.85
N SER A 87 -0.37 8.21 15.14
CA SER A 87 1.03 7.80 15.28
C SER A 87 1.63 7.97 13.91
N GLY A 88 1.57 9.21 13.44
CA GLY A 88 2.53 9.72 12.50
C GLY A 88 3.92 9.47 13.09
N ASN A 89 4.60 8.45 12.58
CA ASN A 89 6.01 8.67 12.29
C ASN A 89 6.01 9.49 11.00
N PRO A 90 6.18 10.83 11.04
CA PRO A 90 6.72 11.49 9.86
C PRO A 90 8.06 10.81 9.62
N SER A 91 8.29 10.26 8.43
CA SER A 91 9.67 10.19 7.98
C SER A 91 10.09 11.66 7.88
N GLU A 92 10.70 12.18 8.94
CA GLU A 92 11.31 13.51 8.95
C GLU A 92 12.29 13.55 7.80
N LYS A 93 11.85 14.22 6.74
CA LYS A 93 12.64 14.57 5.59
C LYS A 93 13.19 15.95 5.87
N THR A 94 14.20 16.09 6.74
CA THR A 94 15.02 17.31 6.82
C THR A 94 16.31 17.09 7.62
N MET A 95 17.39 16.77 6.92
CA MET A 95 18.77 17.17 7.23
C MET A 95 19.40 17.41 5.85
N ASP A 96 20.04 18.53 5.49
CA ASP A 96 20.80 19.49 6.28
C ASP A 96 20.67 20.91 5.67
N GLY A 97 20.03 21.81 6.40
CA GLY A 97 20.18 23.25 6.19
C GLY A 97 21.41 23.72 6.97
N PHE A 98 22.60 23.57 6.40
CA PHE A 98 23.82 24.11 6.98
C PHE A 98 23.84 25.63 6.83
N VAL A 99 23.54 26.35 7.90
CA VAL A 99 23.93 27.75 8.09
C VAL A 99 24.40 27.94 9.54
N GLU A 100 25.68 28.27 9.70
CA GLU A 100 26.22 29.19 10.71
C GLU A 100 27.52 29.76 10.10
N VAL A 101 27.68 31.04 9.76
CA VAL A 101 27.58 32.35 10.46
C VAL A 101 28.89 32.76 11.15
N THR A 102 29.35 33.94 10.72
CA THR A 102 30.40 34.86 11.24
C THR A 102 31.81 34.68 10.72
#